data_AF-A0A1Y1VYZ4-F1
#
_entry.id   AF-A0A1Y1VYZ4-F1
#
_cell.length_a   1.000
_cell.length_b   1.000
_cell.length_c   1.000
_cell.angle_alpha   90.00
_cell.angle_beta   90.00
_cell.angle_gamma   90.00
#
_symmetry.space_group_name_H-M   'P 1'
#
loop_
_entity.id
_entity.type
_entity.pdbx_description
1 polymer ?
#
loop_
_entity_poly.entity_id
_entity_poly.type
_entity_poly.pdbx_seq_one_letter_code
_entity_poly.pdbx_strand_id
1 'polypeptide(L)'
;RHLIVAGLVILALYLVHNTVQDAVKFRAEAEQRLHTAHTKPAPGELGGEMPKDQPAPATGRKLGFEHIYIRKKTMARLMRYMDIDFEFFRATNKTEIDHPERRVFGPGDEKWPQVPPQHHIRSLELACMRSHMNALNDAVIHNYKTALLLEDDIDMESDIKQRLGELLPAMPGKWDVLYIGHCTREAFDKTEYHPHLFRARRPSCTHAYAVTFEGAKRLLTLLQEQWPNPKGPYDVTLIDLIRGKKIEALSVEPPYIIQVRDNVAPGDVAPDTKIPKQWLDHSALYELGLRPYVYELD
;
A
#
# COMPACT_ATOMS: atom_id res chain seq x y z
N ARG A 1 -19.11 -29.27 -42.23
CA ARG A 1 -18.57 -27.92 -41.96
C ARG A 1 -19.68 -26.94 -41.53
N HIS A 2 -20.77 -26.78 -42.27
CA HIS A 2 -21.87 -25.86 -41.89
C HIS A 2 -22.58 -26.20 -40.55
N LEU A 3 -22.79 -27.49 -40.23
CA LEU A 3 -23.39 -27.91 -38.95
C LEU A 3 -22.51 -27.60 -37.72
N ILE A 4 -21.19 -27.65 -37.87
CA ILE A 4 -20.24 -27.37 -36.78
C ILE A 4 -20.22 -25.86 -36.49
N VAL A 5 -20.25 -25.03 -37.54
CA VAL A 5 -20.31 -23.56 -37.39
C VAL A 5 -21.63 -23.14 -36.73
N ALA A 6 -22.76 -23.75 -37.11
CA ALA A 6 -24.04 -23.48 -36.48
C ALA A 6 -24.05 -23.85 -34.98
N GLY A 7 -23.48 -25.00 -34.61
CA GLY A 7 -23.36 -25.42 -33.21
C GLY A 7 -22.51 -24.47 -32.35
N LEU A 8 -21.40 -23.95 -32.89
CA LEU A 8 -20.55 -22.99 -32.19
C LEU A 8 -21.23 -21.63 -31.99
N VAL A 9 -22.01 -21.16 -32.97
CA VAL A 9 -22.78 -19.91 -32.85
C VAL A 9 -23.87 -20.05 -31.78
N ILE A 10 -24.58 -21.17 -31.73
CA ILE A 10 -25.60 -21.42 -30.69
C ILE A 10 -24.98 -21.46 -29.30
N LEU A 11 -23.82 -22.13 -29.14
CA LEU A 11 -23.11 -22.17 -27.86
C LEU A 11 -22.62 -20.78 -27.44
N ALA A 12 -22.08 -19.98 -28.37
CA ALA A 12 -21.66 -18.62 -28.09
C ALA A 12 -22.84 -17.73 -27.65
N LEU A 13 -23.98 -17.82 -28.34
CA LEU A 13 -25.20 -17.09 -27.97
C LEU A 13 -25.74 -17.52 -26.60
N TYR A 14 -25.68 -18.81 -26.28
CA TYR A 14 -26.08 -19.35 -24.98
C TYR A 14 -25.18 -18.84 -23.84
N LEU A 15 -23.86 -18.82 -24.06
CA LEU A 15 -22.89 -18.30 -23.08
C LEU A 15 -23.05 -16.79 -22.86
N VAL A 16 -23.27 -16.03 -23.94
CA VAL A 16 -23.56 -14.58 -23.86
C VAL A 16 -24.87 -14.33 -23.12
N HIS A 17 -25.91 -15.12 -23.39
CA HIS A 17 -27.19 -14.98 -22.70
C HIS A 17 -27.04 -15.21 -21.19
N ASN A 18 -26.37 -16.29 -20.78
CA ASN A 18 -26.18 -16.59 -19.36
C ASN A 18 -25.32 -15.54 -18.64
N THR A 19 -24.24 -15.06 -19.26
CA THR A 19 -23.42 -13.98 -18.68
C THR A 19 -24.19 -12.67 -18.52
N VAL A 20 -25.09 -12.35 -19.46
CA VAL A 20 -25.98 -11.19 -19.32
C VAL A 20 -26.99 -11.39 -18.19
N GLN A 21 -27.57 -12.59 -18.04
CA GLN A 21 -28.50 -12.89 -16.94
C GLN A 21 -27.82 -12.80 -15.57
N ASP A 22 -26.59 -13.31 -15.44
CA ASP A 22 -25.81 -13.24 -14.21
C ASP A 22 -25.47 -11.79 -13.83
N ALA A 23 -25.10 -10.96 -14.82
CA ALA A 23 -24.83 -9.54 -14.61
C ALA A 23 -26.08 -8.76 -14.18
N VAL A 24 -27.25 -9.08 -14.74
CA VAL A 24 -28.53 -8.46 -14.35
C VAL A 24 -28.92 -8.85 -12.92
N LYS A 25 -28.74 -10.13 -12.55
CA LYS A 25 -29.02 -10.61 -11.20
C LYS A 25 -28.09 -9.97 -10.17
N PHE A 26 -26.80 -9.90 -10.45
CA PHE A 26 -25.81 -9.24 -9.59
C PHE A 26 -26.15 -7.76 -9.38
N ARG A 27 -26.58 -7.06 -10.43
CA ARG A 27 -27.02 -5.66 -10.34
C ARG A 27 -28.27 -5.49 -9.48
N ALA A 28 -29.27 -6.36 -9.62
CA ALA A 28 -30.49 -6.32 -8.81
C ALA A 28 -30.19 -6.56 -7.32
N GLU A 29 -29.28 -7.49 -7.01
CA GLU A 29 -28.83 -7.76 -5.64
C GLU A 29 -28.05 -6.57 -5.05
N ALA A 30 -27.21 -5.90 -5.87
CA ALA A 30 -26.49 -4.70 -5.46
C ALA A 30 -27.43 -3.50 -5.20
N GLU A 31 -28.43 -3.29 -6.06
CA GLU A 31 -29.44 -2.24 -5.90
C GLU A 31 -30.30 -2.48 -4.66
N GLN A 32 -30.64 -3.73 -4.35
CA GLN A 32 -31.38 -4.10 -3.13
C GLN A 32 -30.55 -3.83 -1.86
N ARG A 33 -29.25 -4.13 -1.88
CA ARG A 33 -28.32 -3.85 -0.75
C ARG A 33 -28.13 -2.35 -0.51
N LEU A 34 -28.07 -1.55 -1.59
CA LEU A 34 -28.02 -0.09 -1.51
C LEU A 34 -29.31 0.50 -0.91
N HIS A 35 -30.47 -0.05 -1.25
CA HIS A 35 -31.75 0.43 -0.71
C HIS A 35 -31.90 0.17 0.79
N THR A 36 -31.39 -0.96 1.28
CA THR A 36 -31.39 -1.27 2.72
C THR A 36 -30.41 -0.41 3.53
N ALA A 37 -29.42 0.22 2.89
CA ALA A 37 -28.41 1.05 3.56
C ALA A 37 -28.83 2.52 3.75
N HIS A 38 -30.04 2.93 3.35
CA HIS A 38 -30.47 4.34 3.32
C HIS A 38 -31.64 4.73 4.24
N THR A 39 -31.99 3.92 5.24
CA THR A 39 -32.89 4.39 6.31
C THR A 39 -32.12 5.24 7.33
N LYS A 40 -32.24 6.55 7.18
CA LYS A 40 -31.66 7.60 8.03
C LYS A 40 -32.27 7.59 9.45
N PRO A 41 -31.49 7.68 10.55
CA PRO A 41 -32.08 7.86 11.88
C PRO A 41 -32.49 9.32 12.11
N ALA A 42 -33.57 9.50 12.87
CA ALA A 42 -34.14 10.80 13.25
C ALA A 42 -33.25 11.55 14.27
N PRO A 43 -33.30 12.90 14.32
CA PRO A 43 -32.39 13.69 15.15
C PRO A 43 -32.93 13.96 16.57
N GLY A 44 -32.06 13.73 17.58
CA GLY A 44 -32.21 14.07 19.01
C GLY A 44 -31.41 13.06 19.84
N GLU A 45 -30.60 13.37 20.86
CA GLU A 45 -30.27 14.57 21.62
C GLU A 45 -28.79 14.44 22.08
N LEU A 46 -28.10 15.57 22.26
CA LEU A 46 -26.71 15.65 22.72
C LEU A 46 -26.63 15.47 24.25
N GLY A 47 -25.87 14.46 24.71
CA GLY A 47 -25.37 14.39 26.08
C GLY A 47 -25.43 12.99 26.70
N GLY A 48 -24.38 12.20 26.53
CA GLY A 48 -24.17 10.93 27.25
C GLY A 48 -22.86 10.27 26.84
N GLU A 49 -22.13 9.72 27.81
CA GLU A 49 -20.87 8.99 27.60
C GLU A 49 -21.01 7.91 26.52
N MET A 50 -19.99 7.77 25.67
CA MET A 50 -19.98 6.81 24.56
C MET A 50 -20.10 5.35 25.06
N PRO A 51 -21.09 4.58 24.59
CA PRO A 51 -21.18 3.15 24.85
C PRO A 51 -20.01 2.40 24.20
N LYS A 52 -19.38 1.47 24.93
CA LYS A 52 -18.21 0.69 24.51
C LYS A 52 -18.46 -0.34 23.39
N ASP A 53 -19.70 -0.45 22.89
CA ASP A 53 -20.13 -1.54 21.99
C ASP A 53 -20.60 -1.07 20.59
N GLN A 54 -20.34 0.19 20.19
CA GLN A 54 -20.56 0.61 18.80
C GLN A 54 -19.27 0.46 17.99
N PRO A 55 -19.31 -0.19 16.80
CA PRO A 55 -18.13 -0.27 15.95
C PRO A 55 -17.67 1.16 15.60
N ALA A 56 -16.36 1.40 15.70
CA ALA A 56 -15.80 2.71 15.39
C ALA A 56 -16.23 3.15 13.98
N PRO A 57 -16.50 4.44 13.75
CA PRO A 57 -16.91 4.90 12.43
C PRO A 57 -15.83 4.54 11.40
N ALA A 58 -16.24 3.80 10.37
CA ALA A 58 -15.38 3.43 9.26
C ALA A 58 -14.73 4.69 8.67
N THR A 59 -13.45 4.59 8.32
CA THR A 59 -12.57 5.70 7.91
C THR A 59 -12.91 6.41 6.59
N GLY A 60 -14.15 6.28 6.12
CA GLY A 60 -14.62 6.87 4.86
C GLY A 60 -13.81 6.38 3.66
N ARG A 61 -13.82 7.17 2.59
CA ARG A 61 -13.15 6.83 1.32
C ARG A 61 -11.63 7.06 1.36
N LYS A 62 -11.11 7.72 2.40
CA LYS A 62 -9.68 8.09 2.50
C LYS A 62 -8.93 7.35 3.61
N LEU A 63 -9.51 6.30 4.18
CA LEU A 63 -8.87 5.48 5.21
C LEU A 63 -8.36 6.28 6.43
N GLY A 64 -8.94 7.46 6.69
CA GLY A 64 -8.56 8.33 7.81
C GLY A 64 -7.34 9.20 7.54
N PHE A 65 -6.81 9.17 6.32
CA PHE A 65 -5.75 10.05 5.85
C PHE A 65 -6.32 11.21 5.03
N GLU A 66 -5.60 12.33 4.91
CA GLU A 66 -6.01 13.41 4.01
C GLU A 66 -5.78 13.04 2.54
N HIS A 67 -4.72 12.26 2.27
CA HIS A 67 -4.36 11.85 0.93
C HIS A 67 -3.88 10.39 0.85
N ILE A 68 -4.12 9.74 -0.30
CA ILE A 68 -3.64 8.38 -0.59
C ILE A 68 -3.00 8.38 -1.97
N TYR A 69 -1.71 8.07 -2.02
CA TYR A 69 -0.94 7.88 -3.24
C TYR A 69 -0.78 6.41 -3.58
N ILE A 70 -0.98 6.06 -4.85
CA ILE A 70 -0.67 4.72 -5.38
C ILE A 70 0.32 4.80 -6.54
N ARG A 71 1.22 3.81 -6.65
CA ARG A 71 2.31 3.83 -7.64
C ARG A 71 1.87 3.49 -9.07
N LYS A 72 1.02 2.47 -9.27
CA LYS A 72 0.60 2.00 -10.62
C LYS A 72 -0.90 1.81 -10.76
N LYS A 73 -1.37 1.92 -12.00
CA LYS A 73 -2.78 1.79 -12.41
C LYS A 73 -3.39 0.43 -12.15
N THR A 74 -2.60 -0.62 -12.02
CA THR A 74 -3.06 -1.99 -11.70
C THR A 74 -3.86 -2.02 -10.39
N MET A 75 -3.47 -1.21 -9.40
CA MET A 75 -4.17 -1.09 -8.13
C MET A 75 -5.51 -0.35 -8.21
N ALA A 76 -5.80 0.38 -9.28
CA ALA A 76 -7.04 1.15 -9.39
C ALA A 76 -8.31 0.27 -9.29
N ARG A 77 -8.23 -0.99 -9.73
CA ARG A 77 -9.38 -1.92 -9.65
C ARG A 77 -9.66 -2.32 -8.20
N LEU A 78 -8.62 -2.67 -7.45
CA LEU A 78 -8.71 -2.97 -6.01
C LEU A 78 -9.24 -1.76 -5.24
N MET A 79 -8.62 -0.59 -5.43
CA MET A 79 -9.02 0.63 -4.71
C MET A 79 -10.47 1.03 -4.98
N ARG A 80 -10.95 0.89 -6.23
CA ARG A 80 -12.35 1.17 -6.58
C ARG A 80 -13.32 0.13 -6.01
N TYR A 81 -12.95 -1.15 -6.01
CA TYR A 81 -13.75 -2.19 -5.38
C TYR A 81 -13.95 -1.92 -3.89
N MET A 82 -12.87 -1.50 -3.22
CA MET A 82 -12.86 -1.14 -1.80
C MET A 82 -13.51 0.22 -1.50
N ASP A 83 -13.95 0.95 -2.53
CA ASP A 83 -14.48 2.30 -2.43
C ASP A 83 -13.51 3.29 -1.72
N ILE A 84 -12.25 3.29 -2.16
CA ILE A 84 -11.16 4.13 -1.64
C ILE A 84 -10.74 5.14 -2.70
N ASP A 85 -10.64 6.41 -2.31
CA ASP A 85 -10.18 7.50 -3.14
C ASP A 85 -8.66 7.61 -3.12
N PHE A 86 -8.04 7.69 -4.29
CA PHE A 86 -6.59 7.72 -4.44
C PHE A 86 -6.15 8.67 -5.56
N GLU A 87 -4.87 8.99 -5.57
CA GLU A 87 -4.18 9.66 -6.66
C GLU A 87 -2.93 8.87 -7.08
N PHE A 88 -2.55 9.00 -8.35
CA PHE A 88 -1.27 8.48 -8.83
C PHE A 88 -0.18 9.52 -8.62
N PHE A 89 0.93 9.13 -8.00
CA PHE A 89 2.13 9.96 -8.02
C PHE A 89 3.05 9.55 -9.16
N ARG A 90 3.94 10.46 -9.58
CA ARG A 90 4.93 10.18 -10.62
C ARG A 90 6.04 9.26 -10.10
N ALA A 91 5.90 7.96 -10.39
CA ALA A 91 7.00 7.01 -10.26
C ALA A 91 8.13 7.35 -11.24
N THR A 92 9.37 7.19 -10.80
CA THR A 92 10.58 7.35 -11.60
C THR A 92 11.01 6.00 -12.15
N ASN A 93 11.30 5.94 -13.45
CA ASN A 93 11.83 4.73 -14.06
C ASN A 93 13.34 4.61 -13.82
N LYS A 94 13.86 3.39 -13.66
CA LYS A 94 15.31 3.14 -13.59
C LYS A 94 16.09 3.74 -14.78
N THR A 95 15.45 3.84 -15.94
CA THR A 95 16.03 4.44 -17.15
C THR A 95 16.08 5.97 -17.12
N GLU A 96 15.45 6.62 -16.14
CA GLU A 96 15.47 8.08 -15.98
C GLU A 96 16.57 8.54 -15.01
N ILE A 97 17.17 7.62 -14.25
CA ILE A 97 18.26 7.93 -13.31
C ILE A 97 19.61 7.96 -14.08
N ASP A 98 20.42 9.00 -13.83
CA ASP A 98 21.84 9.05 -14.25
C ASP A 98 22.69 8.44 -13.12
N HIS A 99 22.99 7.14 -13.23
CA HIS A 99 23.79 6.38 -12.27
C HIS A 99 24.93 5.65 -13.00
N PRO A 100 26.13 5.44 -12.39
CA PRO A 100 27.26 4.75 -13.02
C PRO A 100 26.96 3.39 -13.68
N GLU A 101 25.97 2.62 -13.21
CA GLU A 101 25.50 1.40 -13.91
C GLU A 101 25.00 1.66 -15.35
N ARG A 102 24.58 2.90 -15.66
CA ARG A 102 24.09 3.32 -16.97
C ARG A 102 25.20 3.83 -17.90
N ARG A 103 26.36 4.20 -17.35
CA ARG A 103 27.47 4.75 -18.15
C ARG A 103 28.33 3.62 -18.71
N VAL A 104 28.21 3.39 -20.01
CA VAL A 104 29.31 2.79 -20.79
C VAL A 104 30.42 3.84 -20.83
N PHE A 105 31.49 3.64 -20.06
CA PHE A 105 32.61 4.59 -20.05
C PHE A 105 33.25 4.65 -21.44
N GLY A 106 33.27 5.83 -22.04
CA GLY A 106 34.05 6.11 -23.24
C GLY A 106 35.54 6.28 -22.89
N PRO A 107 36.46 6.08 -23.85
CA PRO A 107 37.86 6.42 -23.65
C PRO A 107 38.01 7.92 -23.30
N GLY A 108 38.44 8.23 -22.09
CA GLY A 108 38.68 9.62 -21.63
C GLY A 108 37.64 10.19 -20.66
N ASP A 109 36.55 9.47 -20.37
CA ASP A 109 35.62 9.88 -19.33
C ASP A 109 36.30 9.82 -17.94
N GLU A 110 36.20 10.89 -17.16
CA GLU A 110 36.55 10.85 -15.74
C GLU A 110 35.65 9.81 -15.07
N LYS A 111 36.28 8.75 -14.53
CA LYS A 111 35.57 7.72 -13.78
C LYS A 111 34.87 8.41 -12.61
N TRP A 112 33.57 8.15 -12.45
CA TRP A 112 32.91 8.44 -11.18
C TRP A 112 33.78 7.89 -10.04
N PRO A 113 33.92 8.63 -8.91
CA PRO A 113 34.68 8.14 -7.78
C PRO A 113 34.21 6.72 -7.48
N GLN A 114 35.14 5.77 -7.53
CA GLN A 114 34.83 4.34 -7.42
C GLN A 114 34.08 4.14 -6.11
N VAL A 115 32.75 3.97 -6.18
CA VAL A 115 31.95 3.63 -5.02
C VAL A 115 32.46 2.27 -4.56
N PRO A 116 32.90 2.13 -3.30
CA PRO A 116 33.42 0.86 -2.82
C PRO A 116 32.43 -0.27 -3.12
N PRO A 117 32.87 -1.46 -3.59
CA PRO A 117 31.99 -2.55 -4.05
C PRO A 117 30.86 -2.93 -3.07
N GLN A 118 31.08 -2.70 -1.78
CA GLN A 118 30.15 -2.97 -0.69
C GLN A 118 28.98 -1.96 -0.55
N HIS A 119 28.89 -0.92 -1.39
CA HIS A 119 27.82 0.11 -1.36
C HIS A 119 27.15 0.33 -2.74
N HIS A 120 27.12 -0.67 -3.62
CA HIS A 120 26.51 -0.50 -4.94
C HIS A 120 24.98 -0.55 -4.85
N ILE A 121 24.31 0.61 -4.91
CA ILE A 121 22.86 0.70 -5.08
C ILE A 121 22.54 0.57 -6.56
N ARG A 122 21.55 -0.27 -6.87
CA ARG A 122 21.09 -0.48 -8.25
C ARG A 122 20.27 0.69 -8.75
N SER A 123 20.28 0.93 -10.06
CA SER A 123 19.47 1.98 -10.70
C SER A 123 17.97 1.83 -10.40
N LEU A 124 17.49 0.59 -10.23
CA LEU A 124 16.12 0.30 -9.79
C LEU A 124 15.84 0.78 -8.36
N GLU A 125 16.78 0.60 -7.44
CA GLU A 125 16.65 1.01 -6.04
C GLU A 125 16.69 2.54 -5.90
N LEU A 126 17.54 3.21 -6.69
CA LEU A 126 17.54 4.67 -6.78
C LEU A 126 16.24 5.22 -7.35
N ALA A 127 15.70 4.58 -8.39
CA ALA A 127 14.43 4.96 -8.96
C ALA A 127 13.27 4.76 -7.96
N CYS A 128 13.30 3.68 -7.17
CA CYS A 128 12.36 3.47 -6.07
C CYS A 128 12.46 4.59 -5.03
N MET A 129 13.67 4.89 -4.51
CA MET A 129 13.87 5.99 -3.56
C MET A 129 13.39 7.33 -4.12
N ARG A 130 13.72 7.64 -5.37
CA ARG A 130 13.29 8.87 -6.04
C ARG A 130 11.77 8.96 -6.16
N SER A 131 11.13 7.84 -6.47
CA SER A 131 9.66 7.73 -6.54
C SER A 131 9.03 8.10 -5.19
N HIS A 132 9.52 7.53 -4.09
CA HIS A 132 9.05 7.88 -2.74
C HIS A 132 9.32 9.35 -2.40
N MET A 133 10.51 9.88 -2.71
CA MET A 133 10.81 11.30 -2.50
C MET A 133 9.87 12.22 -3.28
N ASN A 134 9.46 11.86 -4.50
CA ASN A 134 8.48 12.65 -5.28
C ASN A 134 7.12 12.70 -4.57
N ALA A 135 6.63 11.57 -4.08
CA ALA A 135 5.36 11.51 -3.35
C ALA A 135 5.41 12.27 -2.02
N LEU A 136 6.52 12.16 -1.26
CA LEU A 136 6.73 12.94 -0.04
C LEU A 136 6.76 14.44 -0.35
N ASN A 137 7.50 14.85 -1.39
CA ASN A 137 7.57 16.25 -1.82
C ASN A 137 6.20 16.78 -2.24
N ASP A 138 5.41 15.99 -2.97
CA ASP A 138 4.05 16.36 -3.35
C ASP A 138 3.15 16.57 -2.11
N ALA A 139 3.21 15.65 -1.14
CA ALA A 139 2.47 15.79 0.12
C ALA A 139 2.84 17.06 0.89
N VAL A 140 4.11 17.43 0.88
CA VAL A 140 4.60 18.66 1.51
C VAL A 140 4.14 19.91 0.76
N ILE A 141 4.23 19.93 -0.57
CA ILE A 141 3.80 21.08 -1.38
C ILE A 141 2.30 21.35 -1.21
N HIS A 142 1.49 20.30 -1.14
CA HIS A 142 0.04 20.39 -0.95
C HIS A 142 -0.37 20.56 0.53
N ASN A 143 0.57 20.57 1.47
CA ASN A 143 0.33 20.68 2.92
C ASN A 143 -0.64 19.63 3.48
N TYR A 144 -0.61 18.40 2.95
CA TYR A 144 -1.41 17.32 3.51
C TYR A 144 -0.90 16.96 4.91
N LYS A 145 -1.78 17.01 5.91
CA LYS A 145 -1.43 16.67 7.30
C LYS A 145 -1.03 15.22 7.44
N THR A 146 -1.68 14.34 6.67
CA THR A 146 -1.34 12.93 6.59
C THR A 146 -1.50 12.42 5.16
N ALA A 147 -0.55 11.58 4.73
CA ALA A 147 -0.61 10.92 3.43
C ALA A 147 -0.23 9.44 3.57
N LEU A 148 -1.03 8.56 2.97
CA LEU A 148 -0.74 7.13 2.82
C LEU A 148 -0.10 6.88 1.46
N LEU A 149 1.00 6.16 1.43
CA LEU A 149 1.71 5.77 0.22
C LEU A 149 1.64 4.26 0.05
N LEU A 150 1.18 3.83 -1.13
CA LEU A 150 1.00 2.42 -1.49
C LEU A 150 1.80 2.08 -2.75
N GLU A 151 2.53 0.97 -2.71
CA GLU A 151 3.14 0.35 -3.89
C GLU A 151 2.09 -0.41 -4.74
N ASP A 152 2.52 -0.98 -5.86
CA ASP A 152 1.65 -1.53 -6.90
C ASP A 152 1.33 -3.02 -6.76
N ASP A 153 1.99 -3.70 -5.84
CA ASP A 153 1.95 -5.13 -5.61
C ASP A 153 1.43 -5.43 -4.20
N ILE A 154 0.28 -4.86 -3.85
CA ILE A 154 -0.33 -5.04 -2.52
C ILE A 154 -1.67 -5.77 -2.56
N ASP A 155 -1.98 -6.41 -1.43
CA ASP A 155 -3.31 -6.86 -1.02
C ASP A 155 -3.60 -6.27 0.36
N MET A 156 -4.86 -6.13 0.71
CA MET A 156 -5.26 -5.51 1.98
C MET A 156 -6.46 -6.20 2.60
N GLU A 157 -6.59 -6.04 3.92
CA GLU A 157 -7.79 -6.50 4.63
C GLU A 157 -9.06 -5.89 4.02
N SER A 158 -10.08 -6.70 3.77
CA SER A 158 -11.35 -6.21 3.21
C SER A 158 -12.13 -5.33 4.21
N ASP A 159 -11.85 -5.47 5.50
CA ASP A 159 -12.38 -4.65 6.59
C ASP A 159 -11.43 -3.51 7.01
N ILE A 160 -10.40 -3.18 6.20
CA ILE A 160 -9.36 -2.18 6.54
C ILE A 160 -9.93 -0.82 6.99
N LYS A 161 -11.09 -0.42 6.46
CA LYS A 161 -11.78 0.82 6.85
C LYS A 161 -12.17 0.84 8.32
N GLN A 162 -12.62 -0.29 8.86
CA GLN A 162 -12.95 -0.46 10.27
C GLN A 162 -11.68 -0.52 11.11
N ARG A 163 -10.71 -1.38 10.72
CA ARG A 163 -9.46 -1.54 11.47
C ARG A 163 -8.69 -0.23 11.65
N LEU A 164 -8.63 0.60 10.60
CA LEU A 164 -8.02 1.94 10.69
C LEU A 164 -8.90 2.95 11.44
N GLY A 165 -10.23 2.76 11.45
CA GLY A 165 -11.16 3.59 12.22
C GLY A 165 -11.03 3.41 13.72
N GLU A 166 -10.63 2.22 14.16
CA GLU A 166 -10.30 1.92 15.55
C GLU A 166 -8.86 2.35 15.89
N LEU A 167 -7.91 2.10 14.98
CA LEU A 167 -6.49 2.35 15.24
C LEU A 167 -6.10 3.84 15.23
N LEU A 168 -6.54 4.61 14.23
CA LEU A 168 -6.06 5.99 14.04
C LEU A 168 -6.43 6.94 15.18
N PRO A 169 -7.66 6.91 15.77
CA PRO A 169 -7.99 7.74 16.92
C PRO A 169 -7.19 7.42 18.18
N ALA A 170 -6.67 6.19 18.29
CA ALA A 170 -5.89 5.76 19.43
C ALA A 170 -4.40 6.14 19.32
N MET A 171 -3.93 6.59 18.16
CA MET A 171 -2.52 6.88 17.89
C MET A 171 -1.91 7.88 18.90
N PRO A 172 -0.59 7.79 19.20
CA PRO A 172 0.10 8.80 19.99
C PRO A 172 0.02 10.18 19.34
N GLY A 173 0.08 11.23 20.15
CA GLY A 173 0.02 12.61 19.65
C GLY A 173 1.19 13.02 18.74
N LYS A 174 2.33 12.30 18.75
CA LYS A 174 3.48 12.56 17.88
C LYS A 174 3.99 11.27 17.23
N TRP A 175 4.02 11.26 15.90
CA TRP A 175 4.64 10.23 15.06
C TRP A 175 5.00 10.85 13.71
N ASP A 176 6.02 10.29 13.05
CA ASP A 176 6.45 10.73 11.71
C ASP A 176 5.97 9.75 10.64
N VAL A 177 6.08 8.44 10.91
CA VAL A 177 5.76 7.36 9.97
C VAL A 177 4.91 6.28 10.64
N LEU A 178 3.89 5.78 9.95
CA LEU A 178 3.11 4.61 10.35
C LEU A 178 3.19 3.55 9.24
N TYR A 179 3.80 2.41 9.51
CA TYR A 179 3.79 1.26 8.61
C TYR A 179 2.51 0.46 8.81
N ILE A 180 1.63 0.47 7.82
CA ILE A 180 0.40 -0.34 7.78
C ILE A 180 0.71 -1.71 7.16
N GLY A 181 1.72 -1.75 6.30
CA GLY A 181 2.33 -2.95 5.75
C GLY A 181 3.85 -2.85 5.79
N HIS A 182 4.48 -3.96 6.18
CA HIS A 182 5.94 -4.14 6.24
C HIS A 182 6.23 -5.63 6.08
N CYS A 183 7.47 -6.02 5.83
CA CYS A 183 7.86 -7.40 5.52
C CYS A 183 8.52 -8.16 6.68
N THR A 184 8.84 -7.48 7.77
CA THR A 184 9.44 -8.09 8.97
C THR A 184 8.41 -8.30 10.06
N ARG A 185 8.72 -9.10 11.07
CA ARG A 185 7.94 -9.11 12.30
C ARG A 185 8.27 -7.85 13.11
N GLU A 186 7.27 -7.11 13.56
CA GLU A 186 7.42 -5.89 14.37
C GLU A 186 6.77 -6.00 15.76
N ALA A 187 6.29 -7.19 16.16
CA ALA A 187 5.68 -7.49 17.46
C ALA A 187 6.61 -7.38 18.71
N PHE A 188 7.64 -6.54 18.68
CA PHE A 188 8.69 -6.49 19.70
C PHE A 188 8.47 -5.40 20.76
N ASP A 189 7.92 -4.25 20.40
CA ASP A 189 7.78 -3.07 21.28
C ASP A 189 6.34 -2.59 21.23
N LYS A 190 5.47 -3.26 21.99
CA LYS A 190 4.04 -2.99 21.99
C LYS A 190 3.76 -1.63 22.63
N THR A 191 2.89 -0.85 22.00
CA THR A 191 2.43 0.41 22.58
C THR A 191 1.22 0.23 23.49
N GLU A 192 0.95 1.21 24.35
CA GLU A 192 -0.25 1.23 25.20
C GLU A 192 -1.51 1.71 24.45
N TYR A 193 -1.34 2.28 23.26
CA TYR A 193 -2.37 2.98 22.49
C TYR A 193 -3.39 2.03 21.85
N HIS A 194 -2.92 1.00 21.16
CA HIS A 194 -3.79 0.08 20.43
C HIS A 194 -3.15 -1.32 20.39
N PRO A 195 -3.92 -2.43 20.50
CA PRO A 195 -3.38 -3.79 20.58
C PRO A 195 -2.52 -4.21 19.40
N HIS A 196 -2.78 -3.67 18.21
CA HIS A 196 -2.02 -3.95 16.98
C HIS A 196 -0.94 -2.90 16.69
N LEU A 197 -0.72 -1.92 17.57
CA LEU A 197 0.22 -0.82 17.32
C LEU A 197 1.51 -1.01 18.12
N PHE A 198 2.63 -1.01 17.40
CA PHE A 198 3.98 -1.24 17.94
C PHE A 198 4.89 -0.08 17.55
N ARG A 199 5.95 0.14 18.31
CA ARG A 199 7.06 0.98 17.85
C ARG A 199 7.82 0.24 16.77
N ALA A 200 8.00 0.88 15.63
CA ALA A 200 8.74 0.30 14.53
C ALA A 200 10.23 0.25 14.89
N ARG A 201 10.87 -0.88 14.61
CA ARG A 201 12.30 -1.11 14.83
C ARG A 201 13.03 -1.41 13.54
N ARG A 202 12.43 -2.21 12.66
CA ARG A 202 13.06 -2.61 11.40
C ARG A 202 12.02 -2.98 10.32
N PRO A 203 10.96 -2.17 10.11
CA PRO A 203 9.86 -2.48 9.19
C PRO A 203 10.37 -2.47 7.75
N SER A 204 10.89 -3.62 7.29
CA SER A 204 11.45 -3.74 5.94
C SER A 204 10.34 -3.66 4.91
N CYS A 205 10.67 -3.33 3.65
CA CYS A 205 9.71 -2.94 2.61
C CYS A 205 8.98 -1.63 2.92
N THR A 206 8.45 -1.01 1.85
CA THR A 206 7.74 0.27 1.92
C THR A 206 6.46 0.23 1.11
N HIS A 207 5.83 -0.94 1.02
CA HIS A 207 4.66 -1.18 0.20
C HIS A 207 3.40 -0.49 0.73
N ALA A 208 3.34 -0.23 2.04
CA ALA A 208 2.25 0.54 2.63
C ALA A 208 2.66 1.27 3.92
N TYR A 209 2.88 2.58 3.81
CA TYR A 209 3.15 3.43 4.98
C TYR A 209 2.51 4.81 4.84
N ALA A 210 2.11 5.37 5.96
CA ALA A 210 1.63 6.73 6.07
C ALA A 210 2.68 7.63 6.71
N VAL A 211 2.60 8.92 6.38
CA VAL A 211 3.44 9.98 6.97
C VAL A 211 2.57 11.12 7.47
N THR A 212 3.01 11.78 8.54
CA THR A 212 2.51 13.12 8.87
C THR A 212 3.20 14.17 8.01
N PHE A 213 2.66 15.38 7.93
CA PHE A 213 3.29 16.50 7.23
C PHE A 213 4.73 16.76 7.72
N GLU A 214 4.93 16.81 9.04
CA GLU A 214 6.25 17.01 9.63
C GLU A 214 7.16 15.79 9.43
N GLY A 215 6.60 14.58 9.47
CA GLY A 215 7.32 13.35 9.13
C GLY A 215 7.81 13.35 7.67
N ALA A 216 6.95 13.76 6.72
CA ALA A 216 7.27 13.87 5.31
C ALA A 216 8.39 14.90 5.06
N LYS A 217 8.31 16.09 5.68
CA LYS A 217 9.37 17.10 5.62
C LYS A 217 10.69 16.57 6.17
N ARG A 218 10.66 15.95 7.36
CA ARG A 218 11.86 15.42 8.01
C ARG A 218 12.51 14.33 7.18
N LEU A 219 11.71 13.38 6.68
CA LEU A 219 12.19 12.33 5.76
C LEU A 219 12.81 12.94 4.50
N LEU A 220 12.13 13.90 3.86
CA LEU A 220 12.63 14.51 2.64
C LEU A 220 13.98 15.20 2.86
N THR A 221 14.16 15.95 3.95
CA THR A 221 15.46 16.54 4.31
C THR A 221 16.54 15.46 4.48
N LEU A 222 16.27 14.41 5.26
CA LEU A 222 17.23 13.34 5.54
C LEU A 222 17.60 12.49 4.31
N LEU A 223 16.67 12.34 3.37
CA LEU A 223 16.90 11.66 2.10
C LEU A 223 17.68 12.56 1.13
N GLN A 224 17.40 13.87 1.11
CA GLN A 224 18.13 14.85 0.30
C GLN A 224 19.61 14.94 0.70
N GLU A 225 19.93 14.85 2.00
CA GLU A 225 21.32 14.79 2.50
C GLU A 225 22.12 13.60 1.93
N GLN A 226 21.42 12.53 1.53
CA GLN A 226 22.02 11.32 0.99
C GLN A 226 21.97 11.27 -0.54
N TRP A 227 21.20 12.14 -1.19
CA TRP A 227 21.03 12.15 -2.64
C TRP A 227 22.19 12.87 -3.34
N PRO A 228 22.69 12.41 -4.51
CA PRO A 228 22.24 11.24 -5.30
C PRO A 228 22.91 9.91 -4.92
N ASN A 229 23.68 9.86 -3.84
CA ASN A 229 24.51 8.70 -3.47
C ASN A 229 24.12 8.11 -2.10
N PRO A 230 22.91 7.52 -1.95
CA PRO A 230 22.52 6.89 -0.71
C PRO A 230 23.42 5.69 -0.38
N LYS A 231 23.42 5.27 0.89
CA LYS A 231 24.23 4.11 1.35
C LYS A 231 23.53 2.78 1.17
N GLY A 232 22.20 2.78 1.05
CA GLY A 232 21.40 1.60 0.76
C GLY A 232 20.06 1.95 0.09
N PRO A 233 19.25 0.93 -0.23
CA PRO A 233 17.90 1.15 -0.76
C PRO A 233 17.01 1.92 0.22
N TYR A 234 15.84 2.36 -0.27
CA TYR A 234 14.94 3.23 0.48
C TYR A 234 14.49 2.65 1.83
N ASP A 235 14.07 1.39 1.84
CA ASP A 235 13.62 0.68 3.04
C ASP A 235 14.74 0.54 4.09
N VAL A 236 15.95 0.14 3.68
CA VAL A 236 17.12 0.07 4.56
C VAL A 236 17.48 1.45 5.11
N THR A 237 17.39 2.49 4.28
CA THR A 237 17.62 3.87 4.71
C THR A 237 16.61 4.27 5.81
N LEU A 238 15.32 3.95 5.65
CA LEU A 238 14.32 4.21 6.70
C LEU A 238 14.62 3.43 7.98
N ILE A 239 15.03 2.16 7.90
CA ILE A 239 15.42 1.37 9.07
C ILE A 239 16.57 2.05 9.83
N ASP A 240 17.59 2.53 9.12
CA ASP A 240 18.72 3.24 9.74
C ASP A 240 18.28 4.56 10.41
N LEU A 241 17.38 5.31 9.78
CA LEU A 241 16.82 6.53 10.36
C LEU A 241 15.99 6.25 11.62
N ILE A 242 15.18 5.19 11.62
CA ILE A 242 14.36 4.74 12.75
C ILE A 242 15.27 4.29 13.91
N ARG A 243 16.22 3.39 13.63
CA ARG A 243 17.16 2.90 14.65
C ARG A 243 18.06 4.00 15.20
N GLY A 244 18.40 4.99 14.37
CA GLY A 244 19.11 6.20 14.76
C GLY A 244 18.27 7.23 15.50
N LYS A 245 16.98 6.96 15.76
CA LYS A 245 16.01 7.88 16.38
C LYS A 245 15.88 9.22 15.66
N LYS A 246 16.12 9.23 14.36
CA LYS A 246 15.91 10.40 13.50
C LYS A 246 14.45 10.51 13.03
N ILE A 247 13.73 9.40 13.08
CA ILE A 247 12.32 9.28 12.67
C ILE A 247 11.57 8.49 13.75
N GLU A 248 10.46 9.06 14.22
CA GLU A 248 9.52 8.39 15.12
C GLU A 248 8.55 7.54 14.28
N ALA A 249 8.77 6.23 14.25
CA ALA A 249 7.99 5.31 13.45
C ALA A 249 7.20 4.32 14.29
N LEU A 250 6.00 4.00 13.80
CA LEU A 250 5.10 2.99 14.35
C LEU A 250 4.81 1.94 13.27
N SER A 251 4.41 0.75 13.68
CA SER A 251 4.02 -0.34 12.81
C SER A 251 2.75 -1.01 13.31
N VAL A 252 1.94 -1.48 12.36
CA VAL A 252 0.76 -2.29 12.60
C VAL A 252 1.12 -3.76 12.48
N GLU A 253 0.87 -4.55 13.52
CA GLU A 253 1.17 -5.99 13.53
C GLU A 253 0.00 -6.77 14.17
N PRO A 254 -0.59 -7.77 13.46
CA PRO A 254 -0.31 -8.16 12.07
C PRO A 254 -0.56 -7.02 11.05
N PRO A 255 0.15 -6.98 9.91
CA PRO A 255 -0.02 -5.92 8.92
C PRO A 255 -1.39 -5.98 8.26
N TYR A 256 -2.03 -4.84 8.04
CA TYR A 256 -3.33 -4.78 7.33
C TYR A 256 -3.17 -4.76 5.81
N ILE A 257 -1.95 -4.52 5.32
CA ILE A 257 -1.61 -4.51 3.90
C ILE A 257 -0.34 -5.34 3.71
N ILE A 258 -0.40 -6.33 2.83
CA ILE A 258 0.73 -7.22 2.52
C ILE A 258 1.16 -7.02 1.08
N GLN A 259 2.41 -7.41 0.77
CA GLN A 259 2.91 -7.45 -0.59
C GLN A 259 2.51 -8.77 -1.25
N VAL A 260 1.91 -8.71 -2.44
CA VAL A 260 1.55 -9.88 -3.25
C VAL A 260 2.78 -10.33 -4.01
N ARG A 261 3.23 -11.55 -3.73
CA ARG A 261 4.47 -12.12 -4.27
C ARG A 261 4.25 -13.39 -5.08
N ASP A 262 3.01 -13.63 -5.45
CA ASP A 262 2.62 -14.85 -6.14
C ASP A 262 2.96 -14.72 -7.63
N ASN A 263 3.43 -15.81 -8.25
CA ASN A 263 3.79 -15.90 -9.68
C ASN A 263 2.64 -15.58 -10.67
N VAL A 264 1.47 -15.16 -10.18
CA VAL A 264 0.26 -14.81 -10.95
C VAL A 264 0.21 -13.31 -11.27
N ALA A 265 0.88 -12.48 -10.47
CA ALA A 265 1.06 -11.06 -10.75
C ALA A 265 2.56 -10.76 -10.83
N PRO A 266 3.08 -10.18 -11.94
CA PRO A 266 4.49 -9.87 -12.07
C PRO A 266 4.85 -8.68 -11.17
N GLY A 267 5.08 -8.93 -9.89
CA GLY A 267 5.84 -8.04 -9.02
C GLY A 267 7.31 -8.07 -9.43
N ASP A 268 8.00 -6.94 -9.32
CA ASP A 268 9.44 -6.83 -9.64
C ASP A 268 10.34 -7.48 -8.56
N VAL A 269 9.73 -8.15 -7.57
CA VAL A 269 10.39 -8.85 -6.48
C VAL A 269 10.35 -10.35 -6.78
N ALA A 270 11.53 -10.93 -7.04
CA ALA A 270 11.67 -12.38 -7.08
C ALA A 270 11.16 -12.99 -5.75
N PRO A 271 10.54 -14.17 -5.74
CA PRO A 271 10.11 -14.84 -4.51
C PRO A 271 11.34 -15.11 -3.62
N ASP A 272 11.69 -14.16 -2.75
CA ASP A 272 12.78 -14.30 -1.81
C ASP A 272 12.28 -15.13 -0.62
N THR A 273 12.81 -16.36 -0.53
CA THR A 273 12.59 -17.32 0.56
C THR A 273 12.94 -16.80 1.96
N LYS A 274 13.58 -15.63 2.08
CA LYS A 274 14.05 -15.07 3.37
C LYS A 274 13.06 -14.13 4.05
N ILE A 275 11.99 -13.71 3.39
CA ILE A 275 11.00 -12.80 3.98
C ILE A 275 9.85 -13.64 4.55
N PRO A 276 9.46 -13.45 5.82
CA PRO A 276 8.34 -14.16 6.43
C PRO A 276 7.07 -14.03 5.58
N LYS A 277 6.36 -15.15 5.36
CA LYS A 277 5.01 -15.10 4.79
C LYS A 277 4.11 -14.35 5.75
N GLN A 278 3.38 -13.38 5.23
CA GLN A 278 2.36 -12.62 5.95
C GLN A 278 1.01 -12.91 5.31
N TRP A 279 -0.03 -12.88 6.13
CA TRP A 279 -1.37 -13.28 5.77
C TRP A 279 -2.36 -12.21 6.19
N LEU A 280 -3.45 -12.12 5.43
CA LEU A 280 -4.61 -11.30 5.76
C LEU A 280 -5.71 -12.23 6.28
N ASP A 281 -6.50 -11.76 7.24
CA ASP A 281 -7.70 -12.47 7.68
C ASP A 281 -8.71 -12.55 6.52
N HIS A 282 -8.88 -11.43 5.80
CA HIS A 282 -9.81 -11.27 4.69
C HIS A 282 -9.16 -10.55 3.51
N SER A 283 -8.63 -11.31 2.54
CA SER A 283 -8.01 -10.76 1.33
C SER A 283 -9.02 -10.07 0.41
N ALA A 284 -8.86 -8.77 0.17
CA ALA A 284 -9.67 -8.02 -0.79
C ALA A 284 -9.45 -8.49 -2.24
N LEU A 285 -8.23 -8.87 -2.62
CA LEU A 285 -8.00 -9.46 -3.95
C LEU A 285 -8.68 -10.81 -4.13
N TYR A 286 -8.76 -11.62 -3.08
CA TYR A 286 -9.49 -12.87 -3.11
C TYR A 286 -10.99 -12.65 -3.30
N GLU A 287 -11.60 -11.76 -2.51
CA GLU A 287 -13.02 -11.42 -2.63
C GLU A 287 -13.36 -10.87 -4.02
N LEU A 288 -12.44 -10.12 -4.63
CA LEU A 288 -12.57 -9.60 -5.99
C LEU A 288 -12.35 -10.66 -7.09
N GLY A 289 -11.98 -11.89 -6.72
CA GLY A 289 -11.67 -12.98 -7.65
C GLY A 289 -10.40 -12.76 -8.46
N LEU A 290 -9.50 -11.89 -7.99
CA LEU A 290 -8.22 -11.58 -8.66
C LEU A 290 -7.04 -12.37 -8.11
N ARG A 291 -7.24 -13.08 -7.00
CA ARG A 291 -6.26 -13.96 -6.38
C ARG A 291 -6.95 -15.25 -5.92
N PRO A 292 -6.39 -16.45 -6.14
CA PRO A 292 -6.91 -17.66 -5.52
C PRO A 292 -6.70 -17.62 -4.00
N TYR A 293 -7.61 -18.22 -3.21
CA TYR A 293 -7.38 -18.35 -1.77
C TYR A 293 -6.18 -19.27 -1.56
N VAL A 294 -5.11 -18.77 -0.97
CA VAL A 294 -3.98 -19.60 -0.59
C VAL A 294 -4.20 -20.05 0.85
N TYR A 295 -4.93 -21.16 1.04
CA TYR A 295 -4.75 -21.98 2.23
C TYR A 295 -3.44 -22.73 2.03
N GLU A 296 -2.36 -22.31 2.66
CA GLU A 296 -1.33 -23.29 3.04
C GLU A 296 -1.65 -23.72 4.46
N LEU A 297 -2.23 -24.92 4.54
CA LEU A 297 -2.26 -25.71 5.76
C LEU A 297 -0.80 -25.98 6.15
N ASP A 298 -0.33 -25.33 7.20
CA ASP A 298 0.75 -25.88 8.04
C ASP A 298 0.12 -26.71 9.17
#